data_AF-A0A1I6H9E9-F1
#
_entry.id   AF-A0A1I6H9E9-F1
#
_cell.length_a   1.000
_cell.length_b   1.000
_cell.length_c   1.000
_cell.angle_alpha   90.00
_cell.angle_beta   90.00
_cell.angle_gamma   90.00
#
_symmetry.space_group_name_H-M   'P 1'
#
loop_
_entity.id
_entity.type
_entity.pdbx_description
1 polymer ?
#
loop_
_entity_poly.entity_id
_entity_poly.type
_entity_poly.pdbx_seq_one_letter_code
_entity_poly.pdbx_strand_id
1 'polypeptide(L)'
;MPVARSPVLYALVILLFPVLADAQTLYRWVDENGITHFSDKEPESGAQRVSPSGMSVIAMGENIRTQKRLENIRRPKPAEPPKPPTAQPTSSRPYWEEYHKKRQAELLQWKCDNYVARIDWIDSRLRAGGYSVSQGNRWRGERRELSSKRAWECLRNN
;
A
#
# COMPACT_ATOMS: atom_id res chain seq x y z
N MET A 1 40.08 -37.36 -32.70
CA MET A 1 39.03 -37.01 -33.68
C MET A 1 38.39 -35.70 -33.26
N PRO A 2 38.60 -34.58 -33.99
CA PRO A 2 37.97 -33.31 -33.65
C PRO A 2 36.56 -33.23 -34.26
N VAL A 3 35.56 -32.98 -33.42
CA VAL A 3 34.18 -32.72 -33.85
C VAL A 3 34.15 -31.35 -34.52
N ALA A 4 33.90 -31.30 -35.83
CA ALA A 4 33.74 -30.06 -36.57
C ALA A 4 32.50 -29.31 -36.05
N ARG A 5 32.73 -28.15 -35.43
CA ARG A 5 31.66 -27.28 -34.93
C ARG A 5 31.11 -26.45 -36.10
N SER A 6 30.11 -26.97 -36.79
CA SER A 6 29.45 -26.26 -37.90
C SER A 6 28.64 -25.06 -37.37
N PRO A 7 28.98 -23.81 -37.73
CA PRO A 7 28.27 -22.61 -37.26
C PRO A 7 26.82 -22.53 -37.79
N VAL A 8 26.52 -23.25 -38.86
CA VAL A 8 25.19 -23.33 -39.48
C VAL A 8 24.17 -23.99 -38.54
N LEU A 9 24.58 -25.03 -37.79
CA LEU A 9 23.72 -25.68 -36.81
C LEU A 9 23.36 -24.73 -35.65
N TYR A 10 24.31 -23.91 -35.21
CA TYR A 10 24.05 -22.89 -34.20
C TYR A 10 23.12 -21.79 -34.69
N ALA A 11 23.29 -21.32 -35.93
CA ALA A 11 22.40 -20.32 -36.53
C ALA A 11 20.96 -20.84 -36.66
N LEU A 12 20.78 -22.12 -37.04
CA LEU A 12 19.46 -22.74 -37.17
C LEU A 12 18.76 -22.89 -35.82
N VAL A 13 19.51 -23.21 -34.76
CA VAL A 13 18.98 -23.30 -33.38
C VAL A 13 18.53 -21.92 -32.88
N ILE A 14 19.29 -20.85 -33.13
CA ILE A 14 18.93 -19.49 -32.71
C ILE A 14 17.66 -18.99 -33.41
N LEU A 15 17.46 -19.36 -34.68
CA LEU A 15 16.30 -18.96 -35.47
C LEU A 15 14.98 -19.63 -35.00
N LEU A 16 15.07 -20.77 -34.30
CA LEU A 16 13.92 -21.51 -33.76
C LEU A 16 13.48 -21.05 -32.36
N PHE A 17 14.25 -20.19 -31.67
CA PHE A 17 13.92 -19.73 -30.31
C PHE A 17 12.72 -18.78 -30.14
N PRO A 18 12.28 -17.94 -31.10
CA PRO A 18 11.26 -16.93 -30.82
C PRO A 18 9.83 -17.49 -30.66
N VAL A 19 9.61 -18.79 -30.92
CA VAL A 19 8.27 -19.41 -30.85
C VAL A 19 7.82 -19.70 -29.40
N LEU A 20 8.73 -19.66 -28.43
CA LEU A 20 8.44 -19.87 -27.00
C LEU A 20 8.22 -18.55 -26.23
N ALA A 21 8.05 -17.43 -26.92
CA ALA A 21 7.68 -16.17 -26.29
C ALA A 21 6.21 -16.24 -25.83
N ASP A 22 5.99 -16.63 -24.58
CA ASP A 22 4.70 -16.55 -23.89
C ASP A 22 4.21 -15.09 -23.88
N ALA A 23 3.37 -14.74 -24.85
CA ALA A 23 2.60 -13.52 -24.82
C ALA A 23 1.57 -13.65 -23.70
N GLN A 24 1.76 -12.90 -22.61
CA GLN A 24 0.90 -12.98 -21.44
C GLN A 24 -0.55 -12.66 -21.83
N THR A 25 -1.40 -13.69 -21.85
CA THR A 25 -2.83 -13.58 -22.18
C THR A 25 -3.60 -13.16 -20.94
N LEU A 26 -4.19 -11.96 -20.96
CA LEU A 26 -5.13 -11.51 -19.95
C LEU A 26 -6.54 -12.01 -20.29
N TYR A 27 -7.31 -12.40 -19.28
CA TYR A 27 -8.71 -12.78 -19.44
C TYR A 27 -9.59 -11.55 -19.29
N ARG A 28 -10.52 -11.35 -20.23
CA ARG A 28 -11.54 -10.30 -20.21
C ARG A 28 -12.93 -10.92 -20.29
N TRP A 29 -13.85 -10.48 -19.43
CA TRP A 29 -15.26 -10.83 -19.51
C TRP A 29 -16.14 -9.64 -19.16
N VAL A 30 -17.42 -9.73 -19.49
CA VAL A 30 -18.43 -8.74 -19.14
C VAL A 30 -19.39 -9.41 -18.15
N ASP A 31 -19.64 -8.76 -17.02
CA ASP A 31 -20.58 -9.27 -16.02
C ASP A 31 -22.05 -8.98 -16.37
N GLU A 32 -22.98 -9.48 -15.54
CA GLU A 32 -24.43 -9.29 -15.72
C GLU A 32 -24.86 -7.81 -15.70
N ASN A 33 -24.05 -6.93 -15.11
CA ASN A 33 -24.28 -5.50 -15.03
C ASN A 33 -23.66 -4.74 -16.21
N GLY A 34 -23.05 -5.44 -17.17
CA GLY A 34 -22.38 -4.84 -18.33
C GLY A 34 -20.98 -4.28 -18.04
N ILE A 35 -20.39 -4.57 -16.88
CA ILE A 35 -19.07 -4.08 -16.48
C ILE A 35 -18.00 -5.03 -17.04
N THR A 36 -16.99 -4.46 -17.70
CA THR A 36 -15.86 -5.21 -18.24
C THR A 36 -14.78 -5.41 -17.19
N HIS A 37 -14.43 -6.66 -16.92
CA HIS A 37 -13.37 -7.05 -15.97
C HIS A 37 -12.15 -7.61 -16.70
N PHE A 38 -10.98 -7.50 -16.07
CA PHE A 38 -9.70 -8.03 -16.55
C PHE A 38 -8.98 -8.78 -15.43
N SER A 39 -8.45 -9.97 -15.70
CA SER A 39 -7.74 -10.78 -14.72
C SER A 39 -6.64 -11.62 -15.36
N ASP A 40 -5.53 -11.80 -14.63
CA ASP A 40 -4.48 -12.76 -14.99
C ASP A 40 -4.90 -14.22 -14.70
N LYS A 41 -5.98 -14.40 -13.92
CA LYS A 41 -6.57 -15.70 -13.59
C LYS A 41 -7.86 -15.93 -14.38
N GLU A 42 -7.99 -17.13 -14.91
CA GLU A 42 -9.19 -17.58 -15.63
C GLU A 42 -10.41 -17.59 -14.69
N PRO A 43 -11.50 -16.84 -15.02
CA PRO A 43 -12.75 -16.88 -14.27
C PRO A 43 -13.58 -18.14 -14.59
N GLU A 44 -14.59 -18.43 -13.77
CA GLU A 44 -15.35 -19.68 -13.82
C GLU A 44 -16.11 -19.90 -15.15
N SER A 45 -16.49 -18.85 -15.90
CA SER A 45 -17.01 -18.97 -17.27
C SER A 45 -16.96 -17.65 -18.05
N GLY A 46 -16.98 -17.73 -19.39
CA GLY A 46 -17.25 -16.58 -20.27
C GLY A 46 -16.07 -15.64 -20.58
N ALA A 47 -14.84 -16.03 -20.26
CA ALA A 47 -13.67 -15.20 -20.51
C ALA A 47 -13.08 -15.34 -21.92
N GLN A 48 -12.75 -14.21 -22.52
CA GLN A 48 -11.97 -14.10 -23.75
C GLN A 48 -10.51 -13.76 -23.41
N ARG A 49 -9.55 -14.50 -23.99
CA ARG A 49 -8.13 -14.13 -23.90
C ARG A 49 -7.87 -12.90 -24.78
N VAL A 50 -7.26 -11.89 -24.20
CA VAL A 50 -6.86 -10.64 -24.85
C VAL A 50 -5.38 -10.41 -24.59
N SER A 51 -4.64 -9.99 -25.61
CA SER A 51 -3.26 -9.53 -25.48
C SER A 51 -3.21 -8.03 -25.79
N PRO A 52 -3.26 -7.15 -24.79
CA PRO A 52 -3.18 -5.71 -25.01
C PRO A 52 -1.74 -5.32 -25.37
N SER A 53 -1.56 -4.61 -26.47
CA SER A 53 -0.24 -4.12 -26.89
C SER A 53 0.24 -2.98 -25.99
N GLY A 54 1.50 -3.05 -25.53
CA GLY A 54 2.17 -1.93 -24.85
C GLY A 54 2.06 -1.87 -23.33
N MET A 55 1.66 -2.94 -22.64
CA MET A 55 1.69 -2.96 -21.18
C MET A 55 3.06 -3.37 -20.63
N SER A 56 3.62 -2.55 -19.73
CA SER A 56 4.70 -2.98 -18.85
C SER A 56 4.13 -3.73 -17.65
N VAL A 57 4.50 -4.99 -17.49
CA VAL A 57 4.03 -5.84 -16.40
C VAL A 57 4.79 -5.48 -15.13
N ILE A 58 4.11 -4.82 -14.19
CA ILE A 58 4.65 -4.59 -12.85
C ILE A 58 4.17 -5.75 -11.98
N ALA A 59 5.09 -6.62 -11.56
CA ALA A 59 4.77 -7.78 -10.72
C ALA A 59 4.31 -7.35 -9.31
N MET A 60 3.03 -7.00 -9.17
CA MET A 60 2.44 -6.54 -7.91
C MET A 60 2.29 -7.66 -6.87
N GLY A 61 2.30 -8.94 -7.32
CA GLY A 61 2.12 -10.10 -6.46
C GLY A 61 3.16 -10.22 -5.34
N GLU A 62 4.42 -9.87 -5.62
CA GLU A 62 5.47 -9.88 -4.60
C GLU A 62 5.32 -8.71 -3.61
N ASN A 63 4.87 -7.54 -4.08
CA ASN A 63 4.61 -6.38 -3.23
C ASN A 63 3.51 -6.67 -2.21
N ILE A 64 2.42 -7.35 -2.61
CA ILE A 64 1.33 -7.74 -1.70
C ILE A 64 1.80 -8.75 -0.63
N ARG A 65 2.61 -9.76 -1.02
CA ARG A 65 3.17 -10.73 -0.06
C ARG A 65 4.12 -10.06 0.93
N THR A 66 4.94 -9.14 0.45
CA THR A 66 5.89 -8.38 1.27
C THR A 66 5.16 -7.46 2.24
N GLN A 67 4.10 -6.78 1.80
CA GLN A 67 3.23 -5.99 2.68
C GLN A 67 2.58 -6.84 3.78
N LYS A 68 1.96 -7.98 3.45
CA LYS A 68 1.38 -8.89 4.47
C LYS A 68 2.42 -9.38 5.48
N ARG A 69 3.65 -9.67 5.02
CA ARG A 69 4.75 -10.08 5.91
C ARG A 69 5.13 -8.95 6.86
N LEU A 70 5.28 -7.73 6.36
CA LEU A 70 5.56 -6.55 7.19
C LEU A 70 4.43 -6.27 8.19
N GLU A 71 3.18 -6.44 7.78
CA GLU A 71 2.01 -6.28 8.65
C GLU A 71 2.04 -7.29 9.81
N ASN A 72 2.43 -8.54 9.55
CA ASN A 72 2.59 -9.57 10.58
C ASN A 72 3.78 -9.32 11.52
N ILE A 73 4.89 -8.73 11.02
CA ILE A 73 6.03 -8.33 11.85
C ILE A 73 5.68 -7.13 12.74
N ARG A 74 4.84 -6.22 12.22
CA ARG A 74 4.45 -4.98 12.91
C ARG A 74 3.24 -5.15 13.82
N ARG A 75 2.55 -6.30 13.76
CA ARG A 75 1.57 -6.70 14.78
C ARG A 75 2.34 -6.98 16.06
N PRO A 76 2.21 -6.17 17.12
CA PRO A 76 2.66 -6.60 18.43
C PRO A 76 1.92 -7.91 18.73
N LYS A 77 2.67 -8.93 19.19
CA LYS A 77 2.09 -10.14 19.79
C LYS A 77 0.94 -9.67 20.69
N PRO A 78 -0.29 -10.22 20.57
CA PRO A 78 -1.35 -9.88 21.51
C PRO A 78 -0.76 -10.04 22.90
N ALA A 79 -0.67 -8.93 23.64
CA ALA A 79 -0.29 -9.01 25.03
C ALA A 79 -1.24 -10.03 25.64
N GLU A 80 -0.69 -11.07 26.27
CA GLU A 80 -1.49 -11.95 27.11
C GLU A 80 -2.40 -11.06 27.94
N PRO A 81 -3.71 -11.34 27.98
CA PRO A 81 -4.62 -10.52 28.75
C PRO A 81 -4.06 -10.44 30.17
N PRO A 82 -3.95 -9.24 30.77
CA PRO A 82 -3.52 -9.14 32.15
C PRO A 82 -4.46 -10.05 32.96
N LYS A 83 -3.89 -11.00 33.71
CA LYS A 83 -4.65 -11.84 34.64
C LYS A 83 -5.56 -10.90 35.43
N PRO A 84 -6.89 -11.14 35.43
CA PRO A 84 -7.81 -10.20 36.05
C PRO A 84 -7.40 -10.02 37.52
N PRO A 85 -7.23 -8.78 38.00
CA PRO A 85 -7.09 -8.58 39.43
C PRO A 85 -8.35 -9.14 40.08
N THR A 86 -8.12 -10.02 41.05
CA THR A 86 -9.13 -10.61 41.92
C THR A 86 -10.12 -9.54 42.38
N ALA A 87 -11.40 -9.88 42.23
CA ALA A 87 -12.56 -9.02 42.43
C ALA A 87 -12.43 -8.04 43.60
N GLN A 88 -12.63 -6.75 43.30
CA GLN A 88 -12.95 -5.70 44.26
C GLN A 88 -14.11 -4.85 43.70
N PRO A 89 -14.97 -4.29 44.58
CA PRO A 89 -16.39 -4.11 44.31
C PRO A 89 -16.70 -2.93 43.40
N THR A 90 -17.83 -3.09 42.71
CA THR A 90 -18.45 -2.21 41.72
C THR A 90 -18.85 -0.85 42.30
N SER A 91 -18.03 0.19 42.09
CA SER A 91 -18.50 1.59 42.07
C SER A 91 -17.63 2.53 41.23
N SER A 92 -16.40 2.13 40.90
CA SER A 92 -15.40 2.97 40.21
C SER A 92 -15.29 2.73 38.69
N ARG A 93 -15.98 1.73 38.14
CA ARG A 93 -15.91 1.36 36.71
C ARG A 93 -16.32 2.50 35.76
N PRO A 94 -17.40 3.26 36.02
CA PRO A 94 -17.79 4.39 35.16
C PRO A 94 -16.76 5.54 35.19
N TYR A 95 -16.15 5.79 36.35
CA TYR A 95 -15.19 6.86 36.54
C TYR A 95 -13.91 6.65 35.72
N TRP A 96 -13.34 5.43 35.75
CA TRP A 96 -12.13 5.12 34.99
C TRP A 96 -12.37 5.11 33.47
N GLU A 97 -13.54 4.67 33.02
CA GLU A 97 -13.90 4.72 31.60
C GLU A 97 -14.01 6.16 31.09
N GLU A 98 -14.64 7.06 31.85
CA GLU A 98 -14.71 8.47 31.51
C GLU A 98 -13.32 9.13 31.53
N TYR A 99 -12.48 8.81 32.52
CA TYR A 99 -11.10 9.28 32.59
C TYR A 99 -10.29 8.86 31.36
N HIS A 100 -10.37 7.59 30.97
CA HIS A 100 -9.67 7.08 29.78
C HIS A 100 -10.19 7.74 28.50
N LYS A 101 -11.50 7.96 28.38
CA LYS A 101 -12.09 8.65 27.23
C LYS A 101 -11.62 10.10 27.13
N LYS A 102 -11.62 10.84 28.24
CA LYS A 102 -11.10 12.21 28.31
C LYS A 102 -9.63 12.26 27.90
N ARG A 103 -8.81 11.36 28.48
CA ARG A 103 -7.40 11.28 28.15
C ARG A 103 -7.16 10.96 26.67
N GLN A 104 -7.94 10.07 26.08
CA GLN A 104 -7.86 9.76 24.64
C GLN A 104 -8.25 10.97 23.78
N ALA A 105 -9.28 11.72 24.17
CA ALA A 105 -9.69 12.93 23.48
C ALA A 105 -8.59 14.01 23.53
N GLU A 106 -7.97 14.24 24.68
CA GLU A 106 -6.83 15.15 24.84
C GLU A 106 -5.65 14.76 23.95
N LEU A 107 -5.32 13.46 23.90
CA LEU A 107 -4.23 12.95 23.06
C LEU A 107 -4.53 13.11 21.57
N LEU A 108 -5.77 12.84 21.16
CA LEU A 108 -6.22 13.04 19.79
C LEU A 108 -6.14 14.52 19.41
N GLN A 109 -6.61 15.41 20.29
CA GLN A 109 -6.56 16.85 20.07
C GLN A 109 -5.12 17.34 19.94
N TRP A 110 -4.23 16.96 20.86
CA TRP A 110 -2.80 17.27 20.77
C TRP A 110 -2.17 16.79 19.46
N LYS A 111 -2.55 15.58 19.01
CA LYS A 111 -2.07 15.01 17.75
C LYS A 111 -2.53 15.85 16.54
N CYS A 112 -3.78 16.30 16.56
CA CYS A 112 -4.35 17.17 15.53
C CYS A 112 -3.69 18.55 15.49
N ASP A 113 -3.43 19.14 16.66
CA ASP A 113 -2.72 20.41 16.80
C ASP A 113 -1.28 20.29 16.30
N ASN A 114 -0.61 19.17 16.55
CA ASN A 114 0.71 18.89 16.03
C ASN A 114 0.75 18.89 14.49
N TYR A 115 -0.25 18.29 13.85
CA TYR A 115 -0.37 18.33 12.39
C TYR A 115 -0.54 19.75 11.86
N VAL A 116 -1.38 20.57 12.49
CA VAL A 116 -1.58 21.97 12.11
C VAL A 116 -0.27 22.75 12.25
N ALA A 117 0.38 22.68 13.42
CA ALA A 117 1.62 23.39 13.68
C ALA A 117 2.74 22.99 12.69
N ARG A 118 2.83 21.70 12.34
CA ARG A 118 3.83 21.24 11.37
C ARG A 118 3.52 21.72 9.95
N ILE A 119 2.24 21.72 9.54
CA ILE A 119 1.83 22.27 8.23
C ILE A 119 2.14 23.77 8.17
N ASP A 120 1.86 24.53 9.22
CA ASP A 120 2.15 25.96 9.28
C ASP A 120 3.65 26.26 9.25
N TRP A 121 4.46 25.43 9.93
CA TRP A 121 5.91 25.50 9.83
C TRP A 121 6.39 25.26 8.39
N ILE A 122 5.83 24.26 7.69
CA ILE A 122 6.14 24.02 6.28
C ILE A 122 5.73 25.22 5.43
N ASP A 123 4.53 25.75 5.61
CA ASP A 123 4.00 26.86 4.80
C ASP A 123 4.79 28.15 5.03
N SER A 124 5.20 28.46 6.26
CA SER A 124 6.09 29.59 6.54
C SER A 124 7.44 29.44 5.86
N ARG A 125 8.02 28.22 5.85
CA ARG A 125 9.29 27.94 5.19
C ARG A 125 9.17 28.05 3.67
N LEU A 126 8.07 27.58 3.08
CA LEU A 126 7.79 27.72 1.66
C LEU A 126 7.59 29.20 1.27
N ARG A 127 6.94 30.01 2.11
CA ARG A 127 6.80 31.46 1.87
C ARG A 127 8.11 32.23 1.98
N ALA A 128 8.99 31.85 2.89
CA ALA A 128 10.27 32.53 3.11
C ALA A 128 11.23 32.43 1.91
N GLY A 129 11.09 31.40 1.07
CA GLY A 129 12.00 31.17 -0.07
C GLY A 129 13.42 30.74 0.38
N GLY A 130 14.38 30.85 -0.54
CA GLY A 130 15.81 30.58 -0.24
C GLY A 130 16.18 29.09 -0.06
N TYR A 131 15.37 28.18 -0.59
CA TYR A 131 15.60 26.73 -0.53
C TYR A 131 15.78 26.14 -1.93
N SER A 132 16.40 24.96 -2.00
CA SER A 132 16.55 24.26 -3.27
C SER A 132 15.21 23.65 -3.74
N VAL A 133 15.06 23.43 -5.04
CA VAL A 133 13.87 22.80 -5.63
C VAL A 133 13.57 21.44 -4.99
N SER A 134 14.60 20.63 -4.71
CA SER A 134 14.44 19.32 -4.06
C SER A 134 13.91 19.44 -2.63
N GLN A 135 14.42 20.39 -1.84
CA GLN A 135 13.89 20.67 -0.50
C GLN A 135 12.44 21.13 -0.54
N GLY A 136 12.11 22.05 -1.46
CA GLY A 136 10.75 22.55 -1.65
C GLY A 136 9.77 21.44 -2.07
N ASN A 137 10.18 20.56 -2.99
CA ASN A 137 9.38 19.40 -3.40
C ASN A 137 9.14 18.43 -2.24
N ARG A 138 10.15 18.19 -1.40
CA ARG A 138 10.02 17.35 -0.19
C ARG A 138 8.99 17.93 0.78
N TRP A 139 9.09 19.22 1.10
CA TRP A 139 8.14 19.89 2.00
C TRP A 139 6.71 19.92 1.43
N ARG A 140 6.54 20.14 0.13
CA ARG A 140 5.22 20.03 -0.52
C ARG A 140 4.67 18.60 -0.49
N GLY A 141 5.53 17.58 -0.49
CA GLY A 141 5.15 16.18 -0.25
C GLY A 141 4.68 15.97 1.18
N GLU A 142 5.52 16.33 2.15
CA GLU A 142 5.25 16.19 3.59
C GLU A 142 3.95 16.91 3.99
N ARG A 143 3.73 18.13 3.49
CA ARG A 143 2.49 18.90 3.71
C ARG A 143 1.25 18.14 3.25
N ARG A 144 1.28 17.51 2.06
CA ARG A 144 0.14 16.73 1.54
C ARG A 144 -0.15 15.52 2.40
N GLU A 145 0.90 14.83 2.86
CA GLU A 145 0.76 13.68 3.74
C GLU A 145 0.15 14.07 5.09
N LEU A 146 0.67 15.13 5.73
CA LEU A 146 0.13 15.64 6.99
C LEU A 146 -1.30 16.14 6.85
N SER A 147 -1.61 16.83 5.75
CA SER A 147 -2.98 17.29 5.46
C SER A 147 -3.94 16.12 5.32
N SER A 148 -3.51 15.05 4.63
CA SER A 148 -4.29 13.81 4.51
C SER A 148 -4.51 13.15 5.86
N LYS A 149 -3.45 12.96 6.66
CA LYS A 149 -3.53 12.39 8.02
C LYS A 149 -4.49 13.19 8.90
N ARG A 150 -4.38 14.52 8.90
CA ARG A 150 -5.31 15.40 9.63
C ARG A 150 -6.75 15.24 9.14
N ALA A 151 -7.00 15.17 7.85
CA ALA A 151 -8.35 14.98 7.32
C ALA A 151 -8.96 13.63 7.77
N TRP A 152 -8.19 12.54 7.67
CA TRP A 152 -8.65 11.20 8.00
C TRP A 152 -8.81 10.97 9.51
N GLU A 153 -7.89 11.47 10.32
CA GLU A 153 -7.87 11.19 11.76
C GLU A 153 -8.63 12.22 12.59
N CYS A 154 -8.60 13.49 12.20
CA CYS A 154 -9.14 14.60 13.00
C CYS A 154 -10.49 15.11 12.50
N LEU A 155 -10.71 15.19 11.19
CA LEU A 155 -11.94 15.78 10.63
C LEU A 155 -13.03 14.75 10.34
N ARG A 156 -12.66 13.49 10.07
CA ARG A 156 -13.62 12.43 9.73
C ARG A 156 -14.24 11.75 10.96
N ASN A 157 -13.51 11.71 12.07
CA ASN A 157 -13.92 11.04 13.31
C ASN A 157 -14.40 12.01 14.39
N ASN A 158 -14.62 13.27 14.03
CA ASN A 158 -15.13 14.34 14.89
C ASN A 158 -16.49 14.78 14.38
#